data_AF-A0A292YGZ1-F1
#
_entry.id   AF-A0A292YGZ1-F1
#
_cell.length_a   1.000
_cell.length_b   1.000
_cell.length_c   1.000
_cell.angle_alpha   90.00
_cell.angle_beta   90.00
_cell.angle_gamma   90.00
#
_symmetry.space_group_name_H-M   'P 1'
#
loop_
_entity.id
_entity.type
_entity.pdbx_description
1 polymer ?
#
loop_
_entity_poly.entity_id
_entity_poly.type
_entity_poly.pdbx_seq_one_letter_code
_entity_poly.pdbx_strand_id
1 'polypeptide(L)'
;MQELKQLNVLFVEDDELVRDAFTLLVENLFKNFYTAKDSYEALEIYKKHNIDLVITDIKMPKLSGLDLASIIKKENKEQIILVITAFSDMDYMKKAIDIGIDGYLTKPVFKESLFKTLKKFANIIIERKKSQEYLIILKNLIEEKNYPVCISKNNQIIISNQIFKNIFSEIDNLEEFEEKYNIEFDFSKEKTETISNKKFLIKAAPFSDSYYKIEFKEADVL
;
A
#
# COMPACT_ATOMS: atom_id res chain seq x y z
N MET A 1 9.05 -17.32 -11.10
CA MET A 1 7.65 -17.78 -10.93
C MET A 1 7.32 -18.11 -9.49
N GLN A 2 8.30 -18.42 -8.61
CA GLN A 2 8.03 -18.64 -7.18
C GLN A 2 7.34 -17.45 -6.49
N GLU A 3 7.52 -16.24 -7.02
CA GLU A 3 6.87 -15.02 -6.52
C GLU A 3 5.33 -15.13 -6.57
N LEU A 4 4.80 -15.73 -7.65
CA LEU A 4 3.35 -15.90 -7.85
C LEU A 4 2.71 -16.80 -6.78
N LYS A 5 3.48 -17.75 -6.20
CA LYS A 5 3.02 -18.69 -5.17
C LYS A 5 2.67 -18.05 -3.84
N GLN A 6 2.88 -16.75 -3.69
CA GLN A 6 2.51 -15.97 -2.51
C GLN A 6 1.18 -15.24 -2.69
N LEU A 7 0.62 -15.23 -3.91
CA LEU A 7 -0.49 -14.36 -4.27
C LEU A 7 -1.82 -15.08 -4.31
N ASN A 8 -2.84 -14.39 -3.84
CA ASN A 8 -4.24 -14.71 -4.06
C ASN A 8 -4.75 -13.92 -5.26
N VAL A 9 -5.23 -14.60 -6.29
CA VAL A 9 -5.67 -13.95 -7.54
C VAL A 9 -7.14 -14.21 -7.78
N LEU A 10 -7.88 -13.18 -8.21
CA LEU A 10 -9.26 -13.30 -8.68
C LEU A 10 -9.28 -13.05 -10.18
N PHE A 11 -9.76 -14.03 -10.95
CA PHE A 11 -9.98 -13.91 -12.38
C PHE A 11 -11.47 -13.86 -12.72
N VAL A 12 -11.88 -12.86 -13.50
CA VAL A 12 -13.28 -12.59 -13.82
C VAL A 12 -13.46 -12.59 -15.34
N GLU A 13 -14.27 -13.52 -15.82
CA GLU A 13 -14.51 -13.78 -17.25
C GLU A 13 -15.87 -14.48 -17.38
N ASP A 14 -16.77 -13.95 -18.22
CA ASP A 14 -18.14 -14.49 -18.35
C ASP A 14 -18.20 -15.74 -19.23
N ASP A 15 -17.30 -15.86 -20.21
CA ASP A 15 -17.18 -17.07 -21.02
C ASP A 15 -16.52 -18.21 -20.23
N GLU A 16 -17.28 -19.29 -20.01
CA GLU A 16 -16.83 -20.46 -19.24
C GLU A 16 -15.63 -21.15 -19.87
N LEU A 17 -15.57 -21.29 -21.20
CA LEU A 17 -14.47 -21.96 -21.88
C LEU A 17 -13.19 -21.13 -21.78
N VAL A 18 -13.29 -19.80 -21.92
CA VAL A 18 -12.15 -18.90 -21.73
C VAL A 18 -11.70 -18.93 -20.28
N ARG A 19 -12.64 -18.92 -19.34
CA ARG A 19 -12.36 -18.96 -17.89
C ARG A 19 -11.61 -20.22 -17.51
N ASP A 20 -12.07 -21.37 -17.97
CA ASP A 20 -11.46 -22.68 -17.68
C ASP A 20 -10.10 -22.82 -18.35
N ALA A 21 -9.98 -22.44 -19.62
CA ALA A 21 -8.70 -22.50 -20.35
C ALA A 21 -7.62 -21.62 -19.69
N PHE A 22 -7.99 -20.41 -19.26
CA PHE A 22 -7.06 -19.53 -18.54
C PHE A 22 -6.71 -20.10 -17.17
N THR A 23 -7.69 -20.65 -16.44
CA THR A 23 -7.48 -21.27 -15.12
C THR A 23 -6.47 -22.41 -15.21
N LEU A 24 -6.66 -23.35 -16.15
CA LEU A 24 -5.72 -24.45 -16.40
C LEU A 24 -4.31 -23.98 -16.72
N LEU A 25 -4.16 -22.84 -17.39
CA LEU A 25 -2.87 -22.29 -17.76
C LEU A 25 -2.08 -21.72 -16.55
N VAL A 26 -2.77 -21.15 -15.55
CA VAL A 26 -2.10 -20.31 -14.54
C VAL A 26 -2.39 -20.67 -13.08
N GLU A 27 -3.43 -21.45 -12.76
CA GLU A 27 -3.85 -21.73 -11.37
C GLU A 27 -2.68 -22.25 -10.52
N ASN A 28 -1.88 -23.15 -11.11
CA ASN A 28 -0.76 -23.82 -10.46
C ASN A 28 0.43 -22.90 -10.22
N LEU A 29 0.36 -21.63 -10.60
CA LEU A 29 1.39 -20.63 -10.31
C LEU A 29 1.11 -19.85 -9.05
N PHE A 30 -0.14 -19.81 -8.59
CA PHE A 30 -0.58 -18.95 -7.49
C PHE A 30 -0.70 -19.70 -6.17
N LYS A 31 -0.86 -18.93 -5.07
CA LYS A 31 -1.20 -19.50 -3.75
C LYS A 31 -2.63 -20.00 -3.78
N ASN A 32 -3.54 -19.10 -4.15
CA ASN A 32 -4.95 -19.37 -4.38
C ASN A 32 -5.36 -18.66 -5.67
N PHE A 33 -6.13 -19.34 -6.51
CA PHE A 33 -6.68 -18.80 -7.74
C PHE A 33 -8.20 -18.94 -7.68
N TYR A 34 -8.89 -17.80 -7.61
CA TYR A 34 -10.33 -17.72 -7.56
C TYR A 34 -10.85 -17.28 -8.92
N THR A 35 -12.01 -17.81 -9.30
CA THR A 35 -12.67 -17.48 -10.56
C THR A 35 -14.08 -16.95 -10.29
N ALA A 36 -14.54 -16.05 -11.14
CA ALA A 36 -15.90 -15.53 -11.12
C ALA A 36 -16.42 -15.39 -12.54
N LYS A 37 -17.71 -15.68 -12.75
CA LYS A 37 -18.36 -15.56 -14.07
C LYS A 37 -18.97 -14.19 -14.33
N ASP A 38 -19.10 -13.37 -13.30
CA ASP A 38 -19.58 -12.00 -13.41
C ASP A 38 -19.04 -11.13 -12.27
N SER A 39 -19.25 -9.83 -12.37
CA SER A 39 -18.76 -8.88 -11.36
C SER A 39 -19.44 -9.02 -10.00
N TYR A 40 -20.66 -9.56 -9.91
CA TYR A 40 -21.33 -9.73 -8.62
C TYR A 40 -20.68 -10.86 -7.84
N GLU A 41 -20.44 -12.00 -8.49
CA GLU A 41 -19.67 -13.10 -7.91
C GLU A 41 -18.24 -12.65 -7.55
N ALA A 42 -17.61 -11.86 -8.42
CA ALA A 42 -16.29 -11.31 -8.16
C ALA A 42 -16.25 -10.46 -6.88
N LEU A 43 -17.25 -9.59 -6.66
CA LEU A 43 -17.34 -8.76 -5.45
C LEU A 43 -17.56 -9.60 -4.18
N GLU A 44 -18.36 -10.65 -4.26
CA GLU A 44 -18.57 -11.57 -3.13
C GLU A 44 -17.27 -12.31 -2.75
N ILE A 45 -16.51 -12.77 -3.74
CA ILE A 45 -15.21 -13.41 -3.53
C ILE A 45 -14.20 -12.39 -2.99
N TYR A 46 -14.16 -11.19 -3.57
CA TYR A 46 -13.24 -10.12 -3.18
C TYR A 46 -13.43 -9.71 -1.71
N LYS A 47 -14.67 -9.68 -1.20
CA LYS A 47 -14.97 -9.39 0.20
C LYS A 47 -14.58 -10.51 1.17
N LYS A 48 -14.60 -11.76 0.71
CA LYS A 48 -14.33 -12.95 1.55
C LYS A 48 -12.85 -13.30 1.61
N HIS A 49 -12.06 -12.89 0.62
CA HIS A 49 -10.67 -13.30 0.47
C HIS A 49 -9.75 -12.09 0.30
N ASN A 50 -8.55 -12.17 0.86
CA ASN A 50 -7.52 -11.14 0.67
C ASN A 50 -6.93 -11.27 -0.73
N ILE A 51 -7.55 -10.64 -1.73
CA ILE A 51 -7.10 -10.68 -3.13
C ILE A 51 -5.94 -9.71 -3.34
N ASP A 52 -4.88 -10.22 -3.96
CA ASP A 52 -3.65 -9.47 -4.26
C ASP A 52 -3.67 -8.89 -5.67
N LEU A 53 -4.26 -9.61 -6.61
CA LEU A 53 -4.39 -9.23 -8.01
C LEU A 53 -5.78 -9.60 -8.51
N VAL A 54 -6.46 -8.63 -9.11
CA VAL A 54 -7.69 -8.86 -9.87
C VAL A 54 -7.34 -8.86 -11.35
N ILE A 55 -7.82 -9.87 -12.08
CA ILE A 55 -7.72 -9.97 -13.53
C ILE A 55 -9.16 -10.00 -14.06
N THR A 56 -9.53 -9.11 -14.98
CA THR A 56 -10.93 -9.02 -15.46
C THR A 56 -10.99 -8.71 -16.95
N ASP A 57 -12.00 -9.25 -17.66
CA ASP A 57 -12.43 -8.66 -18.94
C ASP A 57 -13.16 -7.34 -18.70
N ILE A 58 -13.14 -6.43 -19.66
CA ILE A 58 -13.97 -5.22 -19.69
C ILE A 58 -15.43 -5.58 -19.92
N LYS A 59 -15.71 -6.33 -20.98
CA LYS A 59 -17.09 -6.54 -21.42
C LYS A 59 -17.65 -7.78 -20.75
N MET A 60 -18.46 -7.55 -19.74
CA MET A 60 -19.25 -8.58 -19.09
C MET A 60 -20.71 -8.12 -19.02
N PRO A 61 -21.68 -9.05 -18.99
CA PRO A 61 -23.08 -8.72 -18.84
C PRO A 61 -23.36 -8.00 -17.52
N LYS A 62 -24.35 -7.11 -17.53
CA LYS A 62 -24.83 -6.34 -16.37
C LYS A 62 -23.81 -5.31 -15.89
N LEU A 63 -22.74 -5.74 -15.25
CA LEU A 63 -21.72 -4.88 -14.66
C LEU A 63 -20.39 -5.15 -15.38
N SER A 64 -19.78 -4.11 -15.93
CA SER A 64 -18.54 -4.25 -16.70
C SER A 64 -17.35 -4.47 -15.78
N GLY A 65 -16.23 -4.98 -16.31
CA GLY A 65 -14.99 -5.08 -15.54
C GLY A 65 -14.42 -3.74 -15.11
N LEU A 66 -14.73 -2.66 -15.84
CA LEU A 66 -14.37 -1.30 -15.41
C LEU A 66 -15.25 -0.83 -14.25
N ASP A 67 -16.54 -1.18 -14.24
CA ASP A 67 -17.40 -0.87 -13.10
C ASP A 67 -16.98 -1.66 -11.85
N LEU A 68 -16.66 -2.96 -12.03
CA LEU A 68 -16.06 -3.79 -10.98
C LEU A 68 -14.78 -3.15 -10.43
N ALA A 69 -13.86 -2.75 -11.31
CA ALA A 69 -12.62 -2.12 -10.91
C ALA A 69 -12.86 -0.79 -10.18
N SER A 70 -13.84 0.02 -10.62
CA SER A 70 -14.21 1.25 -9.94
C SER A 70 -14.71 1.01 -8.52
N ILE A 71 -15.55 -0.02 -8.31
CA ILE A 71 -16.04 -0.39 -6.98
C ILE A 71 -14.88 -0.85 -6.10
N ILE A 72 -14.03 -1.75 -6.61
CA ILE A 72 -12.87 -2.26 -5.88
C ILE A 72 -11.90 -1.13 -5.51
N LYS A 73 -11.58 -0.22 -6.44
CA LYS A 73 -10.67 0.91 -6.20
C LYS A 73 -11.23 1.95 -5.22
N LYS A 74 -12.56 2.05 -5.09
CA LYS A 74 -13.20 2.88 -4.04
C LYS A 74 -12.96 2.31 -2.63
N GLU A 75 -12.98 0.99 -2.48
CA GLU A 75 -12.70 0.32 -1.21
C GLU A 75 -11.20 0.23 -0.93
N ASN A 76 -10.40 -0.08 -1.95
CA ASN A 76 -8.95 -0.22 -1.86
C ASN A 76 -8.26 0.39 -3.09
N LYS A 77 -7.83 1.64 -2.96
CA LYS A 77 -7.13 2.38 -4.03
C LYS A 77 -5.85 1.69 -4.50
N GLU A 78 -5.19 0.95 -3.62
CA GLU A 78 -3.91 0.28 -3.89
C GLU A 78 -4.07 -1.13 -4.50
N GLN A 79 -5.30 -1.63 -4.64
CA GLN A 79 -5.56 -2.93 -5.26
C GLN A 79 -4.98 -2.98 -6.66
N ILE A 80 -4.14 -3.96 -6.97
CA ILE A 80 -3.64 -4.15 -8.33
C ILE A 80 -4.73 -4.80 -9.19
N ILE A 81 -5.04 -4.17 -10.32
CA ILE A 81 -6.02 -4.66 -11.30
C ILE A 81 -5.40 -4.72 -12.70
N LEU A 82 -5.47 -5.89 -13.31
CA LEU A 82 -5.08 -6.17 -14.69
C LEU A 82 -6.33 -6.41 -15.54
N VAL A 83 -6.50 -5.63 -16.59
CA VAL A 83 -7.58 -5.83 -17.56
C VAL A 83 -7.10 -6.67 -18.74
N ILE A 84 -7.89 -7.67 -19.15
CA ILE A 84 -7.64 -8.49 -20.35
C ILE A 84 -8.83 -8.38 -21.28
N THR A 85 -8.69 -7.78 -22.47
CA THR A 85 -9.86 -7.62 -23.35
C THR A 85 -9.52 -7.60 -24.83
N ALA A 86 -10.49 -7.94 -25.67
CA ALA A 86 -10.37 -7.84 -27.13
C ALA A 86 -10.56 -6.42 -27.66
N PHE A 87 -11.01 -5.49 -26.83
CA PHE A 87 -11.30 -4.12 -27.23
C PHE A 87 -10.07 -3.23 -27.13
N SER A 88 -9.91 -2.29 -28.06
CA SER A 88 -8.86 -1.27 -28.05
C SER A 88 -9.45 0.13 -28.21
N ASP A 89 -10.70 0.31 -27.76
CA ASP A 89 -11.38 1.60 -27.86
C ASP A 89 -10.73 2.63 -26.94
N MET A 90 -10.45 3.81 -27.49
CA MET A 90 -9.86 4.92 -26.79
C MET A 90 -10.70 5.37 -25.59
N ASP A 91 -12.02 5.25 -25.65
CA ASP A 91 -12.89 5.67 -24.56
C ASP A 91 -12.81 4.73 -23.35
N TYR A 92 -12.63 3.42 -23.58
CA TYR A 92 -12.38 2.46 -22.48
C TYR A 92 -11.00 2.67 -21.86
N MET A 93 -10.00 3.01 -22.68
CA MET A 93 -8.65 3.31 -22.17
C MET A 93 -8.66 4.56 -21.27
N LYS A 94 -9.34 5.64 -21.67
CA LYS A 94 -9.48 6.84 -20.82
C LYS A 94 -10.14 6.51 -19.48
N LYS A 95 -11.27 5.79 -19.51
CA LYS A 95 -11.95 5.35 -18.28
C LYS A 95 -11.05 4.49 -17.39
N ALA A 96 -10.29 3.57 -17.98
CA ALA A 96 -9.36 2.73 -17.23
C ALA A 96 -8.26 3.55 -16.52
N ILE A 97 -7.76 4.60 -17.17
CA ILE A 97 -6.81 5.54 -16.57
C ILE A 97 -7.47 6.29 -15.41
N ASP A 98 -8.68 6.83 -15.60
CA ASP A 98 -9.40 7.59 -14.57
C ASP A 98 -9.73 6.72 -13.33
N ILE A 99 -9.98 5.42 -13.53
CA ILE A 99 -10.21 4.45 -12.45
C ILE A 99 -8.90 4.08 -11.72
N GLY A 100 -7.75 4.24 -12.37
CA GLY A 100 -6.44 3.83 -11.85
C GLY A 100 -6.17 2.33 -12.06
N ILE A 101 -6.53 1.78 -13.22
CA ILE A 101 -6.14 0.42 -13.64
C ILE A 101 -4.63 0.33 -13.79
N ASP A 102 -4.04 -0.72 -13.22
CA ASP A 102 -2.58 -0.87 -13.13
C ASP A 102 -1.96 -1.47 -14.41
N GLY A 103 -2.74 -2.27 -15.15
CA GLY A 103 -2.26 -2.96 -16.35
C GLY A 103 -3.34 -3.37 -17.33
N TYR A 104 -2.90 -3.59 -18.56
CA TYR A 104 -3.77 -3.96 -19.67
C TYR A 104 -3.10 -4.99 -20.58
N LEU A 105 -3.86 -6.00 -21.01
CA LEU A 105 -3.47 -6.96 -22.05
C LEU A 105 -4.58 -7.05 -23.10
N THR A 106 -4.22 -6.92 -24.37
CA THR A 106 -5.13 -7.11 -25.50
C THR A 106 -5.23 -8.59 -25.86
N LYS A 107 -6.45 -9.10 -26.07
CA LYS A 107 -6.69 -10.42 -26.67
C LYS A 107 -6.34 -10.35 -28.18
N PRO A 108 -5.73 -11.39 -28.79
CA PRO A 108 -5.31 -12.65 -28.16
C PRO A 108 -4.09 -12.45 -27.25
N VAL A 109 -4.15 -13.05 -26.06
CA VAL A 109 -3.07 -12.95 -25.08
C VAL A 109 -2.03 -14.03 -25.34
N PHE A 110 -0.81 -13.62 -25.70
CA PHE A 110 0.31 -14.53 -25.86
C PHE A 110 0.91 -14.96 -24.51
N LYS A 111 1.39 -16.20 -24.45
CA LYS A 111 1.93 -16.80 -23.24
C LYS A 111 3.09 -15.99 -22.65
N GLU A 112 4.01 -15.49 -23.48
CA GLU A 112 5.13 -14.68 -22.98
C GLU A 112 4.67 -13.34 -22.39
N SER A 113 3.72 -12.66 -23.05
CA SER A 113 3.24 -11.35 -22.59
C SER A 113 2.44 -11.48 -21.29
N LEU A 114 1.62 -12.53 -21.15
CA LEU A 114 0.92 -12.84 -19.92
C LEU A 114 1.90 -13.04 -18.76
N PHE A 115 2.86 -13.96 -18.89
CA PHE A 115 3.78 -14.26 -17.79
C PHE A 115 4.69 -13.12 -17.43
N LYS A 116 5.15 -12.33 -18.41
CA LYS A 116 5.92 -11.11 -18.15
C LYS A 116 5.10 -10.12 -17.32
N THR A 117 3.83 -9.95 -17.66
CA THR A 117 2.92 -9.03 -16.97
C THR A 117 2.58 -9.52 -15.56
N LEU A 118 2.25 -10.80 -15.40
CA LEU A 118 2.01 -11.40 -14.08
C LEU A 118 3.24 -11.30 -13.18
N LYS A 119 4.44 -11.58 -13.69
CA LYS A 119 5.67 -11.45 -12.92
C LYS A 119 5.94 -10.00 -12.49
N LYS A 120 5.71 -9.03 -13.38
CA LYS A 120 5.83 -7.60 -13.06
C LYS A 120 4.94 -7.24 -11.87
N PHE A 121 3.65 -7.57 -11.95
CA PHE A 121 2.71 -7.23 -10.86
C PHE A 121 2.98 -8.01 -9.58
N ALA A 122 3.39 -9.27 -9.67
CA ALA A 122 3.77 -10.05 -8.51
C ALA A 122 4.91 -9.39 -7.73
N ASN A 123 5.94 -8.92 -8.41
CA ASN A 123 7.04 -8.22 -7.77
C ASN A 123 6.58 -6.92 -7.10
N ILE A 124 5.74 -6.12 -7.78
CA ILE A 124 5.18 -4.89 -7.20
C ILE A 124 4.40 -5.19 -5.92
N ILE A 125 3.53 -6.19 -5.95
CA ILE A 125 2.70 -6.57 -4.80
C ILE A 125 3.57 -7.05 -3.63
N ILE A 126 4.53 -7.93 -3.90
CA ILE A 126 5.40 -8.50 -2.86
C ILE A 126 6.25 -7.42 -2.20
N GLU A 127 6.85 -6.52 -2.99
CA GLU A 127 7.65 -5.42 -2.44
C GLU A 127 6.80 -4.44 -1.62
N ARG A 128 5.55 -4.19 -2.02
CA ARG A 128 4.59 -3.40 -1.22
C ARG A 128 4.27 -4.09 0.10
N LYS A 129 3.98 -5.40 0.11
CA LYS A 129 3.71 -6.16 1.33
C LYS A 129 4.90 -6.16 2.29
N LYS A 130 6.11 -6.41 1.78
CA LYS A 130 7.34 -6.34 2.59
C LYS A 130 7.53 -4.95 3.20
N SER A 131 7.32 -3.90 2.42
CA SER A 131 7.44 -2.52 2.91
C SER A 131 6.46 -2.24 4.05
N GLN A 132 5.22 -2.72 3.95
CA GLN A 132 4.23 -2.62 5.02
C GLN A 132 4.63 -3.42 6.26
N GLU A 133 5.15 -4.62 6.09
CA GLU A 133 5.67 -5.45 7.18
C GLU A 133 6.82 -4.76 7.93
N TYR A 134 7.78 -4.17 7.20
CA TYR A 134 8.86 -3.39 7.83
C TYR A 134 8.34 -2.18 8.60
N LEU A 135 7.31 -1.48 8.09
CA LEU A 135 6.70 -0.37 8.82
C LEU A 135 6.05 -0.82 10.14
N ILE A 136 5.42 -2.00 10.16
CA ILE A 136 4.84 -2.57 11.39
C ILE A 136 5.94 -2.89 12.39
N ILE A 137 7.03 -3.53 11.95
CA ILE A 137 8.18 -3.84 12.80
C ILE A 137 8.77 -2.55 13.39
N LEU A 138 9.00 -1.53 12.57
CA LEU A 138 9.53 -0.24 13.01
C LEU A 138 8.62 0.44 14.05
N LYS A 139 7.30 0.42 13.83
CA LYS A 139 6.33 0.94 14.80
C LYS A 139 6.46 0.25 16.15
N ASN A 140 6.53 -1.07 16.17
CA ASN A 140 6.69 -1.82 17.43
C ASN A 140 8.00 -1.49 18.16
N LEU A 141 9.12 -1.39 17.44
CA LEU A 141 10.43 -1.05 18.04
C LEU A 141 10.46 0.36 18.65
N ILE A 142 9.71 1.30 18.07
CA ILE A 142 9.58 2.68 18.58
C ILE A 142 8.64 2.71 19.78
N GLU A 143 7.58 1.90 19.77
CA GLU A 143 6.63 1.78 20.88
C GLU A 143 7.27 1.24 22.17
N GLU A 144 8.30 0.39 22.06
CA GLU A 144 9.07 -0.12 23.21
C GLU A 144 9.87 0.96 23.96
N LYS A 145 10.00 2.18 23.42
CA LYS A 145 10.73 3.27 24.09
C LYS A 145 9.92 3.84 25.23
N ASN A 146 10.57 4.01 26.38
CA ASN A 146 10.00 4.62 27.60
C ASN A 146 10.04 6.16 27.60
N TYR A 147 10.30 6.78 26.45
CA TYR A 147 10.33 8.22 26.26
C TYR A 147 9.64 8.58 24.93
N PRO A 148 9.13 9.82 24.76
CA PRO A 148 8.60 10.26 23.48
C PRO A 148 9.63 10.13 22.35
N VAL A 149 9.21 9.51 21.26
CA VAL A 149 10.03 9.38 20.06
C VAL A 149 9.17 9.45 18.83
N CYS A 150 9.68 10.15 17.81
CA CYS A 150 9.10 10.15 16.49
C CYS A 150 10.18 9.99 15.41
N ILE A 151 9.72 9.60 14.23
CA ILE A 151 10.47 9.58 12.99
C ILE A 151 9.78 10.52 12.03
N SER A 152 10.55 11.42 11.42
CA SER A 152 10.08 12.31 10.37
C SER A 152 10.74 12.01 9.03
N LYS A 153 10.03 12.37 7.96
CA LYS A 153 10.53 12.41 6.58
C LYS A 153 10.17 13.76 5.98
N ASN A 154 11.16 14.55 5.55
CA ASN A 154 10.95 15.87 4.95
C ASN A 154 9.92 16.70 5.74
N ASN A 155 10.19 16.95 7.02
CA ASN A 155 9.29 17.63 7.97
C ASN A 155 8.05 16.82 8.42
N GLN A 156 7.52 15.88 7.65
CA GLN A 156 6.33 15.10 8.02
C GLN A 156 6.65 14.01 9.05
N ILE A 157 5.90 13.93 10.15
CA ILE A 157 6.02 12.85 11.13
C ILE A 157 5.34 11.60 10.56
N ILE A 158 6.14 10.56 10.29
CA ILE A 158 5.63 9.32 9.68
C ILE A 158 5.31 8.25 10.72
N ILE A 159 6.02 8.25 11.86
CA ILE A 159 5.85 7.28 12.95
C ILE A 159 6.14 7.99 14.27
N SER A 160 5.32 7.73 15.29
CA SER A 160 5.57 8.15 16.67
C SER A 160 5.03 7.11 17.64
N ASN A 161 5.62 6.99 18.84
CA ASN A 161 5.05 6.12 19.88
C ASN A 161 3.86 6.78 20.60
N GLN A 162 3.13 5.98 21.38
CA GLN A 162 1.98 6.49 22.14
C GLN A 162 2.39 7.56 23.16
N ILE A 163 3.59 7.46 23.76
CA ILE A 163 4.08 8.48 24.71
C ILE A 163 4.22 9.84 24.01
N PHE A 164 4.77 9.89 22.81
CA PHE A 164 4.86 11.11 22.01
C PHE A 164 3.47 11.72 21.77
N LYS A 165 2.51 10.91 21.31
CA LYS A 165 1.14 11.39 21.06
C LYS A 165 0.46 11.90 22.32
N ASN A 166 0.64 11.21 23.44
CA ASN A 166 0.04 11.58 24.73
C ASN A 166 0.59 12.91 25.27
N ILE A 167 1.90 13.16 25.10
CA ILE A 167 2.51 14.40 25.60
C ILE A 167 2.28 15.55 24.62
N PHE A 168 2.43 15.31 23.31
CA PHE A 168 2.50 16.38 22.33
C PHE A 168 1.22 16.59 21.50
N SER A 169 0.14 15.83 21.77
CA SER A 169 -1.05 15.75 20.91
C SER A 169 -0.74 15.18 19.53
N GLU A 170 -1.76 14.92 18.71
CA GLU A 170 -1.56 14.53 17.30
C GLU A 170 -1.03 15.73 16.51
N ILE A 171 0.27 15.73 16.28
CA ILE A 171 1.00 16.69 15.43
C ILE A 171 1.55 15.90 14.25
N ASP A 172 1.33 16.41 13.04
CA ASP A 172 1.64 15.68 11.81
C ASP A 172 2.99 16.09 11.18
N ASN A 173 3.59 17.20 11.60
CA ASN A 173 4.87 17.67 11.07
C ASN A 173 5.72 18.45 12.09
N LEU A 174 7.02 18.61 11.82
CA LEU A 174 7.96 19.24 12.75
C LEU A 174 7.80 20.76 12.83
N GLU A 175 7.49 21.44 11.73
CA GLU A 175 7.23 22.89 11.72
C GLU A 175 6.07 23.24 12.66
N GLU A 176 4.96 22.51 12.59
CA GLU A 176 3.84 22.65 13.53
C GLU A 176 4.27 22.40 14.98
N PHE A 177 5.15 21.41 15.20
CA PHE A 177 5.70 21.13 16.52
C PHE A 177 6.54 22.31 17.05
N GLU A 178 7.43 22.84 16.21
CA GLU A 178 8.29 23.98 16.51
C GLU A 178 7.49 25.22 16.86
N GLU A 179 6.47 25.54 16.05
CA GLU A 179 5.57 26.67 16.29
C GLU A 179 4.78 26.51 17.60
N LYS A 180 4.18 25.33 17.81
CA LYS A 180 3.32 25.08 18.97
C LYS A 180 4.06 25.12 20.30
N TYR A 181 5.28 24.59 20.33
CA TYR A 181 6.10 24.52 21.55
C TYR A 181 7.17 25.60 21.62
N ASN A 182 7.24 26.48 20.62
CA ASN A 182 8.24 27.54 20.48
C ASN A 182 9.67 26.99 20.66
N ILE A 183 9.98 25.91 19.95
CA ILE A 183 11.30 25.29 19.91
C ILE A 183 11.85 25.33 18.48
N GLU A 184 13.16 25.13 18.35
CA GLU A 184 13.85 24.95 17.07
C GLU A 184 14.70 23.68 17.16
N PHE A 185 14.49 22.74 16.25
CA PHE A 185 15.24 21.49 16.19
C PHE A 185 16.67 21.74 15.71
N ASP A 186 17.63 21.39 16.56
CA ASP A 186 19.04 21.33 16.18
C ASP A 186 19.40 19.91 15.73
N PHE A 187 19.66 19.73 14.44
CA PHE A 187 20.04 18.44 13.85
C PHE A 187 21.54 18.14 13.95
N SER A 188 22.34 19.04 14.55
CA SER A 188 23.78 18.89 14.71
C SER A 188 24.21 18.42 16.10
N LYS A 189 23.37 18.64 17.12
CA LYS A 189 23.67 18.30 18.52
C LYS A 189 22.41 18.13 19.36
N GLU A 190 22.58 17.57 20.54
CA GLU A 190 21.51 17.47 21.53
C GLU A 190 21.21 18.87 22.12
N LYS A 191 19.92 19.15 22.35
CA LYS A 191 19.44 20.43 22.89
C LYS A 191 18.50 20.15 24.05
N THR A 192 18.63 20.90 25.14
CA THR A 192 17.70 20.79 26.27
C THR A 192 16.65 21.88 26.18
N GLU A 193 15.37 21.49 26.19
CA GLU A 193 14.23 22.40 26.08
C GLU A 193 13.19 22.12 27.17
N THR A 194 12.42 23.13 27.55
CA THR A 194 11.29 22.96 28.47
C THR A 194 9.99 22.99 27.69
N ILE A 195 9.30 21.86 27.62
CA ILE A 195 8.05 21.70 26.87
C ILE A 195 6.97 21.22 27.84
N SER A 196 5.83 21.92 27.90
CA SER A 196 4.69 21.54 28.76
C SER A 196 5.08 21.32 30.24
N ASN A 197 5.91 22.22 30.80
CA ASN A 197 6.46 22.17 32.16
C ASN A 197 7.38 20.96 32.46
N LYS A 198 7.84 20.24 31.43
CA LYS A 198 8.83 19.16 31.55
C LYS A 198 10.09 19.54 30.78
N LYS A 199 11.25 19.22 31.37
CA LYS A 199 12.54 19.46 30.74
C LYS A 199 12.95 18.22 29.95
N PHE A 200 13.18 18.38 28.65
CA PHE A 200 13.59 17.31 27.75
C PHE A 200 14.97 17.57 27.19
N LEU A 201 15.83 16.55 27.22
CA LEU A 201 16.98 16.43 26.33
C LEU A 201 16.48 15.89 24.99
N ILE A 202 16.48 16.77 23.98
CA ILE A 202 16.04 16.48 22.62
C ILE A 202 17.24 16.11 21.79
N LYS A 203 17.16 14.95 21.13
CA LYS A 203 18.14 14.48 20.17
C LYS A 203 17.48 14.24 18.82
N ALA A 204 17.81 15.05 17.83
CA ALA A 204 17.44 14.81 16.45
C ALA A 204 18.66 14.23 15.70
N ALA A 205 18.55 12.98 15.24
CA ALA A 205 19.62 12.29 14.53
C ALA A 205 19.16 11.89 13.12
N PRO A 206 19.88 12.31 12.05
CA PRO A 206 19.58 11.86 10.70
C PRO A 206 19.91 10.36 10.56
N PHE A 207 19.04 9.64 9.86
CA PHE A 207 19.34 8.26 9.42
C PHE A 207 19.48 8.14 7.90
N SER A 208 19.04 9.16 7.15
CA SER A 208 19.41 9.42 5.75
C SER A 208 19.05 10.87 5.39
N ASP A 209 19.32 11.30 4.16
CA ASP A 209 19.18 12.68 3.68
C ASP A 209 17.81 13.33 3.92
N SER A 210 16.75 12.53 4.01
CA SER A 210 15.37 13.03 4.13
C SER A 210 14.71 12.67 5.45
N TYR A 211 15.43 12.08 6.39
CA TYR A 211 14.83 11.29 7.46
C TYR A 211 15.54 11.48 8.80
N TYR A 212 14.76 11.79 9.83
CA TYR A 212 15.26 12.09 11.16
C TYR A 212 14.54 11.31 12.24
N LYS A 213 15.30 10.79 13.20
CA LYS A 213 14.77 10.23 14.45
C LYS A 213 14.90 11.29 15.53
N ILE A 214 13.81 11.60 16.21
CA ILE A 214 13.77 12.62 17.25
C ILE A 214 13.35 11.96 18.57
N GLU A 215 14.21 12.07 19.57
CA GLU A 215 14.03 11.47 20.89
C GLU A 215 13.94 12.59 21.93
N PHE A 216 12.97 12.51 22.83
CA PHE A 216 12.77 13.47 23.92
C PHE A 216 12.94 12.75 25.24
N LYS A 217 14.15 12.71 25.79
CA LYS A 217 14.39 12.08 27.10
C LYS A 217 14.16 13.10 28.19
N GLU A 218 13.41 12.76 29.24
CA GLU A 218 13.32 13.66 30.39
C GLU A 218 14.74 13.90 30.93
N ALA A 219 15.12 15.18 31.05
CA ALA A 219 16.39 15.56 31.62
C ALA A 219 16.26 15.52 33.13
N ASP A 220 17.14 14.76 33.81
CA ASP A 220 17.17 14.77 35.27
C ASP A 220 17.30 16.20 35.78
N VAL A 221 16.42 16.58 36.71
CA VAL A 221 16.58 17.81 37.49
C VAL A 221 17.74 17.55 38.44
N LEU A 222 18.96 17.89 38.00
CA LEU A 222 20.14 17.96 38.87
C LEU A 222 19.88 18.93 40.04
#